data_AF-A0AAE3YFM9-F1
#
_entry.id   AF-A0AAE3YFM9-F1
#
_cell.length_a   1.000
_cell.length_b   1.000
_cell.length_c   1.000
_cell.angle_alpha   90.00
_cell.angle_beta   90.00
_cell.angle_gamma   90.00
#
_symmetry.space_group_name_H-M   'P 1'
#
loop_
_entity.id
_entity.type
_entity.pdbx_description
1 polymer ?
#
loop_
_entity_poly.entity_id
_entity_poly.type
_entity_poly.pdbx_seq_one_letter_code
_entity_poly.pdbx_strand_id
1 'polypeptide(L)'
;MSEAVSSTHVDSLISDIREIRAILGNVWAQLPLVRAGSAKLRRDGLCQTAEVAMGTRTPFAACEFAVGAQMIGEELYLVRDHAEAPLPLGRLVQLRSAPSSAQFTTYFYNRTDGEKACMVSYQYGPESEVHDNAASLRADFGGLVIE
;
A
#
# COMPACT_ATOMS: atom_id res chain seq x y z
N MET A 1 -8.66 -19.37 -37.17
CA MET A 1 -9.30 -20.10 -36.04
C MET A 1 -8.54 -19.95 -34.71
N SER A 2 -7.23 -19.73 -34.67
CA SER A 2 -6.44 -19.57 -33.41
C SER A 2 -6.70 -18.25 -32.65
N GLU A 3 -6.98 -17.17 -33.37
CA GLU A 3 -7.07 -15.80 -32.82
C GLU A 3 -8.37 -15.54 -32.02
N ALA A 4 -9.49 -16.09 -32.47
CA ALA A 4 -10.79 -15.97 -31.79
C ALA A 4 -10.86 -16.78 -30.47
N VAL A 5 -10.14 -17.91 -30.40
CA VAL A 5 -10.03 -18.72 -29.19
C VAL A 5 -9.19 -18.01 -28.13
N SER A 6 -8.15 -17.28 -28.55
CA SER A 6 -7.32 -16.48 -27.64
C SER A 6 -8.08 -15.28 -27.05
N SER A 7 -8.89 -14.57 -27.84
CA SER A 7 -9.72 -13.46 -27.32
C SER A 7 -10.75 -13.95 -26.30
N THR A 8 -11.41 -15.08 -26.59
CA THR A 8 -12.42 -15.65 -25.68
C THR A 8 -11.80 -16.04 -24.33
N HIS A 9 -10.56 -16.56 -24.34
CA HIS A 9 -9.84 -16.92 -23.13
C HIS A 9 -9.42 -15.68 -22.31
N VAL A 10 -8.96 -14.63 -22.99
CA VAL A 10 -8.64 -13.34 -22.37
C VAL A 10 -9.88 -12.70 -21.75
N ASP A 11 -11.02 -12.73 -22.43
CA ASP A 11 -12.28 -12.17 -21.93
C ASP A 11 -12.79 -12.91 -20.68
N SER A 12 -12.64 -14.24 -20.66
CA SER A 12 -12.93 -15.05 -19.46
C SER A 12 -12.04 -14.66 -18.29
N LEU A 13 -10.72 -14.58 -18.49
CA LEU A 13 -9.79 -14.17 -17.44
C LEU A 13 -10.06 -12.76 -16.91
N ILE A 14 -10.41 -11.82 -17.80
CA ILE A 14 -10.79 -10.46 -17.40
C ILE A 14 -12.08 -10.49 -16.56
N SER A 15 -13.05 -11.34 -16.90
CA SER A 15 -14.27 -11.53 -16.12
C SER A 15 -13.97 -12.08 -14.73
N ASP A 16 -13.15 -13.13 -14.64
CA ASP A 16 -12.78 -13.76 -13.37
C ASP A 16 -12.05 -12.76 -12.46
N ILE A 17 -11.12 -11.96 -13.02
CA ILE A 17 -10.43 -10.90 -12.27
C ILE A 17 -11.41 -9.84 -11.77
N ARG A 18 -12.41 -9.45 -12.57
CA ARG A 18 -13.42 -8.46 -12.16
C ARG A 18 -14.29 -8.98 -11.02
N GLU A 19 -14.67 -10.26 -11.06
CA GLU A 19 -15.46 -10.90 -10.02
C GLU A 19 -14.68 -11.01 -8.71
N ILE A 20 -13.42 -11.47 -8.78
CA ILE A 20 -12.50 -11.47 -7.64
C ILE A 20 -12.35 -10.05 -7.06
N ARG A 21 -12.17 -9.04 -7.92
CA ARG A 21 -12.07 -7.64 -7.49
C ARG A 21 -13.35 -7.14 -6.83
N ALA A 22 -14.53 -7.57 -7.28
CA ALA A 22 -15.80 -7.19 -6.66
C ALA A 22 -15.94 -7.79 -5.26
N ILE A 23 -15.55 -9.06 -5.09
CA ILE A 23 -15.56 -9.75 -3.80
C ILE A 23 -14.55 -9.10 -2.83
N LEU A 24 -13.31 -8.89 -3.30
CA LEU A 24 -12.24 -8.30 -2.49
C LEU A 24 -12.49 -6.81 -2.21
N GLY A 25 -13.04 -6.06 -3.16
CA GLY A 25 -13.27 -4.61 -3.04
C GLY A 25 -14.11 -4.24 -1.82
N ASN A 26 -15.11 -5.06 -1.49
CA ASN A 26 -15.94 -4.85 -0.30
C ASN A 26 -15.19 -5.07 1.01
N VAL A 27 -14.16 -5.91 1.01
CA VAL A 27 -13.33 -6.19 2.20
C VAL A 27 -12.31 -5.08 2.40
N TRP A 28 -11.66 -4.61 1.33
CA TRP A 28 -10.69 -3.50 1.40
C TRP A 28 -11.33 -2.19 1.85
N ALA A 29 -12.60 -1.93 1.47
CA ALA A 29 -13.33 -0.75 1.93
C ALA A 29 -13.54 -0.70 3.46
N GLN A 30 -13.43 -1.85 4.15
CA GLN A 30 -13.58 -1.96 5.61
C GLN A 30 -12.24 -1.87 6.36
N LEU A 31 -11.12 -1.76 5.63
CA LEU A 31 -9.78 -1.68 6.18
C LEU A 31 -9.25 -0.25 6.03
N PRO A 32 -9.49 0.62 7.03
CA PRO A 32 -8.89 1.95 7.03
C PRO A 32 -7.37 1.87 6.94
N LEU A 33 -6.81 2.71 6.07
CA LEU A 33 -5.41 3.06 6.08
C LEU A 33 -5.15 3.97 7.27
N VAL A 34 -4.23 3.58 8.15
CA VAL A 34 -3.88 4.36 9.33
C VAL A 34 -2.37 4.56 9.44
N ARG A 35 -1.97 5.69 10.00
CA ARG A 35 -0.61 5.93 10.49
C ARG A 35 -0.58 5.67 12.00
N ALA A 36 0.29 4.77 12.43
CA ALA A 36 0.35 4.36 13.83
C ALA A 36 0.82 5.51 14.73
N GLY A 37 0.11 5.73 15.83
CA GLY A 37 0.48 6.67 16.89
C GLY A 37 0.95 5.92 18.14
N SER A 38 0.41 6.29 19.30
CA SER A 38 0.77 5.69 20.60
C SER A 38 -0.02 4.41 20.91
N ALA A 39 0.57 3.50 21.69
CA ALA A 39 -0.08 2.29 22.18
C ALA A 39 -0.29 2.34 23.70
N LYS A 40 -1.39 1.77 24.20
CA LYS A 40 -1.71 1.63 25.63
C LYS A 40 -2.24 0.24 25.91
N LEU A 41 -1.69 -0.43 26.91
CA LEU A 41 -2.26 -1.68 27.41
C LEU A 41 -3.48 -1.37 28.29
N ARG A 42 -4.62 -1.97 27.97
CA ARG A 42 -5.87 -1.90 28.74
C ARG A 42 -6.20 -3.29 29.29
N ARG A 43 -7.21 -3.38 30.18
CA ARG A 43 -7.62 -4.66 30.79
C ARG A 43 -8.17 -5.66 29.77
N ASP A 44 -8.69 -5.17 28.66
CA ASP A 44 -9.33 -5.89 27.56
C ASP A 44 -8.39 -6.14 26.36
N GLY A 45 -7.12 -5.71 26.44
CA GLY A 45 -6.13 -5.95 25.39
C GLY A 45 -5.30 -4.71 25.09
N LEU A 46 -4.65 -4.69 23.92
CA LEU A 46 -3.87 -3.55 23.48
C LEU A 46 -4.75 -2.57 22.71
N CYS A 47 -4.67 -1.30 23.09
CA CYS A 47 -5.36 -0.21 22.43
C CYS A 47 -4.34 0.68 21.70
N GLN A 48 -4.47 0.79 20.39
CA GLN A 48 -3.61 1.63 19.57
C GLN A 48 -4.35 2.91 19.16
N THR A 49 -3.78 4.07 19.46
CA THR A 49 -4.17 5.32 18.81
C THR A 49 -3.50 5.41 17.45
N ALA A 50 -4.27 5.67 16.40
CA ALA A 50 -3.76 5.82 15.04
C ALA A 50 -4.51 6.94 14.30
N GLU A 51 -3.82 7.53 13.35
CA GLU A 51 -4.31 8.60 12.49
C GLU A 51 -4.92 8.00 11.22
N VAL A 52 -6.22 8.21 10.99
CA VAL A 52 -6.92 7.60 9.85
C VAL A 52 -6.76 8.46 8.59
N ALA A 53 -6.21 7.85 7.54
CA ALA A 53 -5.94 8.47 6.25
C ALA A 53 -7.17 8.42 5.33
N MET A 54 -8.21 9.18 5.67
CA MET A 54 -9.43 9.28 4.86
C MET A 54 -9.48 10.61 4.08
N GLY A 55 -8.94 10.61 2.87
CA GLY A 55 -9.13 11.68 1.88
C GLY A 55 -7.97 12.66 1.72
N THR A 56 -7.99 13.40 0.60
CA THR A 56 -6.87 14.25 0.13
C THR A 56 -6.75 15.61 0.83
N ARG A 57 -7.72 15.98 1.67
CA ARG A 57 -7.80 17.30 2.34
C ARG A 57 -8.29 17.24 3.78
N THR A 58 -8.43 16.05 4.36
CA THR A 58 -8.94 15.89 5.72
C THR A 58 -7.76 15.74 6.66
N PRO A 59 -7.66 16.54 7.75
CA PRO A 59 -6.67 16.27 8.79
C PRO A 59 -6.88 14.86 9.32
N PHE A 60 -5.79 14.10 9.48
CA PHE A 60 -5.86 12.71 9.92
C PHE A 60 -6.57 12.63 11.28
N ALA A 61 -7.76 12.04 11.29
CA ALA A 61 -8.53 11.90 12.52
C ALA A 61 -7.83 10.87 13.42
N ALA A 62 -7.54 11.23 14.67
CA ALA A 62 -7.04 10.27 15.63
C ALA A 62 -8.19 9.36 16.08
N CYS A 63 -8.01 8.06 15.90
CA CYS A 63 -8.95 7.02 16.33
C CYS A 63 -8.21 5.99 17.19
N GLU A 64 -8.97 5.31 18.06
CA GLU A 64 -8.47 4.19 18.85
C GLU A 64 -8.95 2.87 18.25
N PHE A 65 -8.05 1.89 18.18
CA PHE A 65 -8.31 0.54 17.68
C PHE A 65 -7.92 -0.47 18.75
N ALA A 66 -8.79 -1.43 19.03
CA ALA A 66 -8.43 -2.62 19.80
C ALA A 66 -7.68 -3.59 18.89
N VAL A 67 -6.44 -3.95 19.25
CA VAL A 67 -5.57 -4.81 18.42
C VAL A 67 -4.87 -5.87 19.26
N GLY A 68 -4.53 -7.02 18.67
CA GLY A 68 -3.79 -8.08 19.34
C GLY A 68 -2.27 -7.87 19.35
N ALA A 69 -1.75 -7.03 18.46
CA ALA A 69 -0.32 -6.73 18.33
C ALA A 69 -0.05 -5.22 18.20
N GLN A 70 1.06 -4.76 18.76
CA GLN A 70 1.47 -3.35 18.75
C GLN A 70 1.93 -2.92 17.36
N MET A 71 1.49 -1.74 16.91
CA MET A 71 2.02 -1.11 15.70
C MET A 71 3.30 -0.34 16.01
N ILE A 72 4.24 -0.34 15.05
CA ILE A 72 5.42 0.53 15.09
C ILE A 72 4.98 1.95 14.77
N GLY A 73 5.36 2.91 15.62
CA GLY A 73 4.96 4.31 15.46
C GLY A 73 5.39 4.88 14.10
N GLU A 74 4.56 5.78 13.56
CA GLU A 74 4.77 6.49 12.29
C GLU A 74 4.68 5.64 11.01
N GLU A 75 4.63 4.32 11.13
CA GLU A 75 4.41 3.42 10.00
C GLU A 75 2.93 3.34 9.58
N LEU A 76 2.70 2.90 8.34
CA LEU A 76 1.38 2.72 7.76
C LEU A 76 0.87 1.29 7.95
N TYR A 77 -0.40 1.17 8.31
CA TYR A 77 -1.09 -0.10 8.50
C TYR A 77 -2.45 -0.08 7.84
N LEU A 78 -2.89 -1.25 7.37
CA LEU A 78 -4.32 -1.55 7.24
C LEU A 78 -4.77 -2.19 8.54
N VAL A 79 -5.76 -1.61 9.19
CA VAL A 79 -6.26 -2.09 10.48
C VAL A 79 -7.77 -2.23 10.42
N ARG A 80 -8.30 -3.23 11.11
CA ARG A 80 -9.72 -3.33 11.47
C ARG A 80 -9.81 -3.25 12.98
N ASP A 81 -10.87 -2.67 13.51
CA ASP A 81 -11.11 -2.76 14.95
C ASP A 81 -11.25 -4.23 15.39
N HIS A 82 -10.69 -4.55 16.55
CA HIS A 82 -10.52 -5.90 17.07
C HIS A 82 -9.70 -6.85 16.18
N ALA A 83 -8.81 -6.33 15.32
CA ALA A 83 -7.90 -7.17 14.55
C ALA A 83 -6.87 -7.86 15.44
N GLU A 84 -6.63 -9.16 15.22
CA GLU A 84 -5.56 -9.89 15.91
C GLU A 84 -4.17 -9.31 15.57
N ALA A 85 -3.94 -9.01 14.29
CA ALA A 85 -2.72 -8.36 13.83
C ALA A 85 -3.05 -7.23 12.84
N PRO A 86 -2.56 -5.99 13.08
CA PRO A 86 -2.53 -4.95 12.07
C PRO A 86 -1.65 -5.39 10.89
N LEU A 87 -2.04 -5.06 9.66
CA LEU A 87 -1.26 -5.40 8.47
C LEU A 87 -0.30 -4.25 8.12
N PRO A 88 1.01 -4.38 8.37
CA PRO A 88 1.98 -3.35 8.02
C PRO A 88 2.07 -3.17 6.51
N LEU A 89 2.08 -1.91 6.07
CA LEU A 89 2.26 -1.55 4.67
C LEU A 89 3.67 -1.07 4.34
N GLY A 90 4.59 -0.95 5.31
CA GLY A 90 5.92 -0.35 5.10
C GLY A 90 6.73 -0.95 3.93
N ARG A 91 6.49 -2.22 3.58
CA ARG A 91 7.13 -2.89 2.43
C ARG A 91 6.39 -2.72 1.10
N LEU A 92 5.13 -2.29 1.12
CA LEU A 92 4.28 -2.15 -0.05
C LEU A 92 4.07 -0.68 -0.43
N VAL A 93 4.06 0.20 0.58
CA VAL A 93 3.80 1.63 0.45
C VAL A 93 4.80 2.39 1.32
N GLN A 94 5.55 3.29 0.70
CA GLN A 94 6.48 4.18 1.39
C GLN A 94 6.06 5.62 1.21
N LEU A 95 6.08 6.38 2.30
CA LEU A 95 5.97 7.82 2.27
C LEU A 95 7.37 8.40 2.09
N ARG A 96 7.58 9.13 0.99
CA ARG A 96 8.82 9.85 0.70
C ARG A 96 8.51 11.31 0.43
N SER A 97 9.53 12.15 0.54
CA SER A 97 9.45 13.53 0.07
C SER A 97 9.02 13.54 -1.40
N ALA A 98 8.07 14.41 -1.73
CA ALA A 98 7.68 14.60 -3.12
C ALA A 98 8.89 15.12 -3.92
N PRO A 99 9.09 14.67 -5.16
CA PRO A 99 10.15 15.19 -6.00
C PRO A 99 9.96 16.68 -6.24
N SER A 100 11.05 17.39 -6.52
CA SER A 100 11.01 18.86 -6.74
C SER A 100 10.07 19.28 -7.87
N SER A 101 9.75 18.37 -8.79
CA SER A 101 8.85 18.58 -9.92
C SER A 101 7.36 18.40 -9.61
N ALA A 102 6.97 17.85 -8.45
CA ALA A 102 5.57 17.57 -8.13
C ALA A 102 5.24 17.80 -6.66
N GLN A 103 4.09 18.43 -6.38
CA GLN A 103 3.64 18.72 -5.00
C GLN A 103 3.07 17.48 -4.30
N PHE A 104 2.37 16.63 -5.05
CA PHE A 104 1.85 15.34 -4.59
C PHE A 104 1.98 14.34 -5.74
N THR A 105 2.68 13.24 -5.53
CA THR A 105 2.76 12.17 -6.54
C THR A 105 2.90 10.82 -5.87
N THR A 106 2.36 9.79 -6.51
CA THR A 106 2.52 8.39 -6.10
C THR A 106 3.32 7.65 -7.15
N TYR A 107 4.37 6.96 -6.73
CA TYR A 107 5.20 6.11 -7.57
C TYR A 107 5.00 4.65 -7.21
N PHE A 108 4.89 3.81 -8.24
CA PHE A 108 4.81 2.37 -8.16
C PHE A 108 6.16 1.78 -8.59
N TYR A 109 6.63 0.76 -7.88
CA TYR A 109 7.80 0.02 -8.32
C TYR A 109 7.53 -0.63 -9.69
N ASN A 110 8.50 -0.53 -10.60
CA ASN A 110 8.45 -1.22 -11.90
C ASN A 110 9.54 -2.29 -11.97
N ARG A 111 10.82 -1.88 -11.94
CA ARG A 111 11.96 -2.80 -12.12
C ARG A 111 13.25 -2.23 -11.55
N THR A 112 14.27 -3.09 -11.43
CA THR A 112 15.67 -2.67 -11.24
C THR A 112 16.49 -2.88 -12.50
N ASP A 113 17.41 -1.96 -12.79
CA ASP A 113 18.42 -2.04 -13.84
C ASP A 113 19.80 -1.81 -13.21
N GLY A 114 20.51 -2.92 -12.95
CA GLY A 114 21.77 -2.91 -12.19
C GLY A 114 21.63 -2.33 -10.78
N GLU A 115 22.33 -1.23 -10.53
CA GLU A 115 22.29 -0.47 -9.26
C GLU A 115 21.19 0.60 -9.22
N LYS A 116 20.37 0.71 -10.27
CA LYS A 116 19.26 1.67 -10.31
C LYS A 116 17.93 0.94 -10.20
N ALA A 117 16.95 1.61 -9.61
CA ALA A 117 15.57 1.21 -9.65
C ALA A 117 14.77 2.22 -10.46
N CYS A 118 13.81 1.70 -11.22
CA CYS A 118 12.86 2.45 -12.02
C CYS A 118 11.49 2.34 -11.36
N MET A 119 10.89 3.48 -11.10
CA MET A 119 9.56 3.63 -10.53
C MET A 119 8.69 4.42 -11.49
N VAL A 120 7.39 4.16 -11.52
CA VAL A 120 6.45 4.75 -12.47
C VAL A 120 5.29 5.36 -11.72
N SER A 121 4.96 6.61 -12.03
CA SER A 121 3.69 7.24 -11.69
C SER A 121 2.76 7.14 -12.89
N TYR A 122 1.47 6.97 -12.66
CA TYR A 122 0.45 7.06 -13.72
C TYR A 122 -0.28 8.41 -13.71
N GLN A 123 0.09 9.31 -12.79
CA GLN A 123 -0.60 10.59 -12.58
C GLN A 123 -0.13 11.68 -13.54
N TYR A 124 1.08 11.55 -14.08
CA TYR A 124 1.69 12.48 -15.01
C TYR A 124 1.95 11.73 -16.32
N GLY A 125 1.83 12.41 -17.47
CA GLY A 125 2.09 11.83 -18.81
C GLY A 125 3.56 11.41 -18.98
N PRO A 126 4.19 11.47 -20.17
CA PRO A 126 5.52 10.88 -20.44
C PRO A 126 6.71 11.20 -19.50
N GLU A 127 6.57 12.10 -18.51
CA GLU A 127 7.48 12.32 -17.37
C GLU A 127 7.18 11.43 -16.16
N SER A 128 6.57 10.28 -16.40
CA SER A 128 5.98 9.41 -15.38
C SER A 128 7.01 8.49 -14.70
N GLU A 129 8.21 8.35 -15.26
CA GLU A 129 9.26 7.47 -14.74
C GLU A 129 10.30 8.22 -13.89
N VAL A 130 10.61 7.68 -12.72
CA VAL A 130 11.67 8.17 -11.82
C VAL A 130 12.69 7.06 -11.60
N HIS A 131 13.97 7.45 -11.55
CA HIS A 131 15.09 6.55 -11.32
C HIS A 131 15.78 6.87 -9.99
N ASP A 132 16.07 5.84 -9.19
CA ASP A 132 16.73 5.95 -7.88
C ASP A 132 17.76 4.83 -7.68
N ASN A 133 18.55 4.85 -6.60
CA ASN A 133 19.50 3.78 -6.26
C ASN A 133 18.77 2.53 -5.74
N ALA A 134 19.09 1.38 -6.33
CA ALA A 134 18.47 0.09 -5.99
C ALA A 134 18.82 -0.40 -4.58
N ALA A 135 20.01 -0.09 -4.04
CA ALA A 135 20.39 -0.48 -2.69
C ALA A 135 19.54 0.22 -1.64
N SER A 136 19.28 1.52 -1.81
CA SER A 136 18.36 2.29 -0.95
C SER A 136 16.95 1.69 -0.98
N LEU A 137 16.43 1.40 -2.17
CA LEU A 137 15.11 0.78 -2.30
C LEU A 137 15.02 -0.62 -1.72
N ARG A 138 16.07 -1.45 -1.83
CA ARG A 138 16.09 -2.79 -1.20
C ARG A 138 16.07 -2.72 0.33
N ALA A 139 16.71 -1.71 0.92
CA ALA A 139 16.65 -1.48 2.36
C ALA A 139 15.21 -1.15 2.79
N ASP A 140 14.52 -0.31 2.02
CA ASP A 140 13.19 0.17 2.39
C ASP A 140 12.06 -0.84 2.05
N PHE A 141 12.20 -1.62 0.96
CA PHE A 141 11.24 -2.66 0.56
C PHE A 141 11.51 -4.02 1.21
N GLY A 142 12.64 -4.15 1.91
CA GLY A 142 13.06 -5.35 2.62
C GLY A 142 13.13 -6.57 1.71
N GLY A 143 14.27 -6.74 1.02
CA GLY A 143 14.71 -8.04 0.49
C GLY A 143 13.65 -8.85 -0.28
N LEU A 144 12.87 -8.23 -1.17
CA LEU A 144 12.00 -8.94 -2.14
C LEU A 144 12.80 -9.70 -3.21
N VAL A 145 14.02 -10.14 -2.88
CA VAL A 145 14.79 -11.07 -3.69
C VAL A 145 14.39 -12.47 -3.22
N ILE A 146 13.49 -13.08 -3.98
CA ILE A 146 13.34 -14.53 -3.98
C ILE A 146 14.68 -15.09 -4.48
N GLU A 147 15.27 -16.00 -3.71
CA GLU A 147 16.46 -16.78 -4.10
C GLU A 147 16.26 -17.52 -5.43
#